data_AF-A0A7J4SGB8-F1
#
_entry.id   AF-A0A7J4SGB8-F1
#
_cell.length_a   1.000
_cell.length_b   1.000
_cell.length_c   1.000
_cell.angle_alpha   90.00
_cell.angle_beta   90.00
_cell.angle_gamma   90.00
#
_symmetry.space_group_name_H-M   'P 1'
#
loop_
_entity.id
_entity.type
_entity.pdbx_description
1 polymer ?
#
loop_
_entity_poly.entity_id
_entity_poly.type
_entity_poly.pdbx_seq_one_letter_code
_entity_poly.pdbx_strand_id
1 'polypeptide(L)'
;MTLSTQHLPGRIRNLNDAPINSDGEFVLYWMTAQRRTRWNPSLEHAAQLAEELNQPLIVVEPFSIDHKYASDRLVTFVAQGMLDNIEAFGGSSVRYIPWIETHRERGTGLLSRITSRACAVVIDDFPTGHPRFVMERAAEIVQVCLFAVDGCGVIPLNWTEKAPPLAHTFRRTVQRRVLEAILTAPMEDPLSGRSSALWMPDIQFNRLMKDLRFDMTPLEWLWRVAEGGMTAKQALDPLPIDHQVPPVMGCRGGSFEAKRLLNVFINQRLTNYAEGRNNPSNPMTSRLSPWLHFGHISSLEVVHRVLEDSSWDPSMTEEKVTGSRSGWWGLPES
;
A
#
# COMPACT_ATOMS: atom_id res chain seq x y z
N MET A 1 6.79 26.35 7.26
CA MET A 1 5.35 26.04 7.42
C MET A 1 5.26 24.74 8.20
N THR A 2 4.55 24.71 9.32
CA THR A 2 4.17 23.47 9.99
C THR A 2 2.93 22.94 9.27
N LEU A 3 3.11 21.93 8.42
CA LEU A 3 1.99 21.28 7.73
C LEU A 3 1.14 20.51 8.75
N SER A 4 -0.17 20.47 8.54
CA SER A 4 -1.09 19.88 9.51
C SER A 4 -1.07 18.35 9.43
N THR A 5 -0.45 17.70 10.41
CA THR A 5 -0.54 16.23 10.61
C THR A 5 -1.83 15.81 11.32
N GLN A 6 -2.85 16.68 11.39
CA GLN A 6 -4.10 16.38 12.11
C GLN A 6 -5.03 15.45 11.31
N HIS A 7 -4.89 15.39 9.98
CA HIS A 7 -5.55 14.38 9.17
C HIS A 7 -4.79 13.05 9.33
N LEU A 8 -5.47 11.91 9.45
CA LEU A 8 -4.89 10.58 9.71
C LEU A 8 -4.15 10.45 11.07
N PRO A 9 -4.85 10.68 12.21
CA PRO A 9 -4.23 10.72 13.53
C PRO A 9 -3.47 9.44 13.89
N GLY A 10 -2.20 9.59 14.23
CA GLY A 10 -1.30 8.50 14.64
C GLY A 10 -0.80 7.62 13.49
N ARG A 11 -1.13 7.93 12.22
CA ARG A 11 -0.59 7.22 11.06
C ARG A 11 0.65 7.88 10.47
N ILE A 12 0.80 9.19 10.64
CA ILE A 12 1.90 9.96 10.04
C ILE A 12 3.01 10.19 11.07
N ARG A 13 4.27 9.96 10.68
CA ARG A 13 5.44 10.38 11.46
C ARG A 13 6.57 10.87 10.55
N ASN A 14 7.38 11.80 11.07
CA ASN A 14 8.59 12.23 10.38
C ASN A 14 9.70 11.19 10.55
N LEU A 15 10.42 10.91 9.48
CA LEU A 15 11.59 10.02 9.50
C LEU A 15 12.92 10.77 9.59
N ASN A 16 12.92 12.06 9.28
CA ASN A 16 14.09 12.93 9.38
C ASN A 16 13.69 14.35 9.81
N ASP A 17 14.69 15.17 10.12
CA ASP A 17 14.53 16.59 10.46
C ASP A 17 14.82 17.52 9.27
N ALA A 18 14.91 16.96 8.05
CA ALA A 18 15.19 17.73 6.86
C ALA A 18 14.02 18.66 6.51
N PRO A 19 14.28 19.89 6.03
CA PRO A 19 13.22 20.82 5.68
C PRO A 19 12.51 20.38 4.40
N ILE A 20 11.32 20.94 4.18
CA ILE A 20 10.69 20.93 2.85
C ILE A 20 11.57 21.74 1.92
N ASN A 21 11.86 21.20 0.74
CA ASN A 21 12.60 21.89 -0.31
C ASN A 21 11.65 22.78 -1.12
N SER A 22 11.76 24.11 -0.94
CA SER A 22 10.95 25.09 -1.66
C SER A 22 11.21 25.13 -3.16
N ASP A 23 12.40 24.70 -3.60
CA ASP A 23 12.81 24.69 -5.00
C ASP A 23 12.55 23.33 -5.69
N GLY A 24 11.90 22.40 -4.99
CA GLY A 24 11.48 21.12 -5.55
C GLY A 24 10.39 21.28 -6.62
N GLU A 25 10.28 20.27 -7.50
CA GLU A 25 9.36 20.29 -8.64
C GLU A 25 8.10 19.44 -8.43
N PHE A 26 8.03 18.63 -7.35
CA PHE A 26 6.94 17.72 -7.05
C PHE A 26 7.02 17.18 -5.61
N VAL A 27 5.90 16.68 -5.11
CA VAL A 27 5.87 15.75 -3.96
C VAL A 27 6.02 14.33 -4.48
N LEU A 28 6.86 13.53 -3.81
CA LEU A 28 7.06 12.12 -4.15
C LEU A 28 6.31 11.22 -3.16
N TYR A 29 5.52 10.28 -3.67
CA TYR A 29 5.09 9.11 -2.91
C TYR A 29 5.85 7.87 -3.36
N TRP A 30 6.67 7.30 -2.48
CA TRP A 30 7.41 6.06 -2.67
C TRP A 30 6.61 4.87 -2.12
N MET A 31 5.75 4.31 -2.97
CA MET A 31 4.75 3.27 -2.64
C MET A 31 5.41 1.88 -2.56
N THR A 32 5.80 1.44 -1.37
CA THR A 32 6.60 0.22 -1.17
C THR A 32 5.77 -0.97 -0.66
N ALA A 33 4.73 -0.70 0.13
CA ALA A 33 3.92 -1.70 0.82
C ALA A 33 2.42 -1.54 0.55
N GLN A 34 1.93 -0.32 0.30
CA GLN A 34 0.50 -0.06 0.11
C GLN A 34 0.14 0.07 -1.38
N ARG A 35 0.31 -1.03 -2.14
CA ARG A 35 0.22 -1.08 -3.62
C ARG A 35 -1.21 -1.04 -4.16
N ARG A 36 -1.94 0.03 -3.86
CA ARG A 36 -3.34 0.24 -4.24
C ARG A 36 -3.68 1.72 -4.25
N THR A 37 -4.73 2.12 -4.95
CA THR A 37 -5.23 3.51 -4.91
C THR A 37 -6.24 3.75 -3.79
N ARG A 38 -7.05 2.74 -3.45
CA ARG A 38 -8.17 2.86 -2.49
C ARG A 38 -7.71 2.60 -1.06
N TRP A 39 -8.30 3.31 -0.09
CA TRP A 39 -7.98 3.14 1.33
C TRP A 39 -6.47 3.20 1.61
N ASN A 40 -5.78 4.15 0.96
CA ASN A 40 -4.33 4.31 1.00
C ASN A 40 -3.96 5.61 1.73
N PRO A 41 -3.68 5.56 3.05
CA PRO A 41 -3.36 6.76 3.83
C PRO A 41 -2.08 7.45 3.35
N SER A 42 -1.09 6.71 2.83
CA SER A 42 0.13 7.32 2.27
C SER A 42 -0.19 8.14 1.02
N LEU A 43 -1.05 7.63 0.14
CA LEU A 43 -1.51 8.35 -1.05
C LEU A 43 -2.33 9.58 -0.67
N GLU A 44 -3.22 9.44 0.31
CA GLU A 44 -4.03 10.54 0.83
C GLU A 44 -3.16 11.67 1.40
N HIS A 45 -2.19 11.32 2.24
CA HIS A 45 -1.26 12.28 2.80
C HIS A 45 -0.41 12.94 1.71
N ALA A 46 0.11 12.17 0.74
CA ALA A 46 0.91 12.70 -0.36
C ALA A 46 0.11 13.66 -1.26
N ALA A 47 -1.16 13.34 -1.54
CA ALA A 47 -2.05 14.21 -2.33
C ALA A 47 -2.34 15.51 -1.58
N GLN A 48 -2.68 15.44 -0.30
CA GLN A 48 -2.90 16.63 0.52
C GLN A 48 -1.62 17.49 0.62
N LEU A 49 -0.47 16.87 0.86
CA LEU A 49 0.82 17.55 0.91
C LEU A 49 1.14 18.28 -0.41
N ALA A 50 0.86 17.65 -1.54
CA ALA A 50 1.05 18.23 -2.86
C ALA A 50 0.11 19.43 -3.10
N GLU A 51 -1.15 19.36 -2.66
CA GLU A 51 -2.10 20.48 -2.71
C GLU A 51 -1.65 21.65 -1.81
N GLU A 52 -1.22 21.37 -0.58
CA GLU A 52 -0.72 22.38 0.38
C GLU A 52 0.53 23.10 -0.13
N LEU A 53 1.41 22.39 -0.86
CA LEU A 53 2.61 22.94 -1.48
C LEU A 53 2.38 23.54 -2.86
N ASN A 54 1.17 23.37 -3.44
CA ASN A 54 0.84 23.72 -4.81
C ASN A 54 1.83 23.12 -5.83
N GLN A 55 2.12 21.84 -5.67
CA GLN A 55 3.09 21.08 -6.47
C GLN A 55 2.44 19.83 -7.07
N PRO A 56 2.95 19.32 -8.21
CA PRO A 56 2.54 18.03 -8.73
C PRO A 56 2.82 16.87 -7.76
N LEU A 57 2.08 15.77 -7.89
CA LEU A 57 2.34 14.51 -7.20
C LEU A 57 2.84 13.45 -8.19
N ILE A 58 4.01 12.88 -7.88
CA ILE A 58 4.52 11.67 -8.53
C ILE A 58 4.46 10.52 -7.54
N VAL A 59 3.80 9.43 -7.94
CA VAL A 59 3.77 8.16 -7.24
C VAL A 59 4.71 7.19 -7.97
N VAL A 60 5.72 6.69 -7.28
CA VAL A 60 6.56 5.60 -7.79
C VAL A 60 6.25 4.36 -6.97
N GLU A 61 5.91 3.27 -7.66
CA GLU A 61 5.75 1.95 -7.06
C GLU A 61 6.99 1.11 -7.39
N PRO A 62 8.05 1.16 -6.57
CA PRO A 62 9.24 0.36 -6.79
C PRO A 62 9.05 -1.10 -6.35
N PHE A 63 9.65 -2.03 -7.07
CA PHE A 63 9.84 -3.42 -6.65
C PHE A 63 11.26 -3.87 -6.96
N SER A 64 12.08 -3.99 -5.92
CA SER A 64 13.44 -4.51 -6.05
C SER A 64 13.42 -6.04 -6.17
N ILE A 65 14.30 -6.56 -7.01
CA ILE A 65 14.58 -7.99 -7.12
C ILE A 65 15.88 -8.37 -6.40
N ASP A 66 16.55 -7.40 -5.77
CA ASP A 66 17.84 -7.58 -5.10
C ASP A 66 17.67 -8.12 -3.67
N HIS A 67 16.96 -9.25 -3.57
CA HIS A 67 16.77 -9.97 -2.31
C HIS A 67 16.63 -11.47 -2.55
N LYS A 68 17.05 -12.27 -1.57
CA LYS A 68 17.15 -13.74 -1.68
C LYS A 68 15.84 -14.51 -1.95
N TYR A 69 14.71 -13.82 -2.01
CA TYR A 69 13.39 -14.42 -2.24
C TYR A 69 12.76 -13.95 -3.55
N ALA A 70 13.45 -13.11 -4.32
CA ALA A 70 12.98 -12.69 -5.62
C ALA A 70 12.84 -13.93 -6.51
N SER A 71 11.68 -14.08 -7.13
CA SER A 71 11.31 -15.27 -7.91
C SER A 71 10.26 -14.90 -8.95
N ASP A 72 10.09 -15.76 -9.95
CA ASP A 72 9.09 -15.57 -11.01
C ASP A 72 7.70 -15.31 -10.40
N ARG A 73 7.36 -16.04 -9.34
CA ARG A 73 6.10 -15.89 -8.61
C ARG A 73 5.89 -14.46 -8.11
N LEU A 74 6.87 -13.90 -7.39
CA LEU A 74 6.69 -12.60 -6.76
C LEU A 74 6.67 -11.47 -7.78
N VAL A 75 7.59 -11.52 -8.75
CA VAL A 75 7.65 -10.52 -9.83
C VAL A 75 6.36 -10.53 -10.63
N THR A 76 5.84 -11.71 -10.99
CA THR A 76 4.55 -11.84 -11.70
C THR A 76 3.39 -11.30 -10.88
N PHE A 77 3.31 -11.65 -9.59
CA PHE A 77 2.21 -11.21 -8.73
C PHE A 77 2.19 -9.69 -8.55
N VAL A 78 3.35 -9.06 -8.40
CA VAL A 78 3.47 -7.60 -8.30
C VAL A 78 3.21 -6.93 -9.64
N ALA A 79 3.74 -7.45 -10.75
CA ALA A 79 3.49 -6.91 -12.09
C ALA A 79 1.99 -6.88 -12.44
N GLN A 80 1.26 -7.94 -12.07
CA GLN A 80 -0.20 -7.97 -12.22
C GLN A 80 -0.90 -6.86 -11.43
N GLY A 81 -0.43 -6.57 -10.20
CA GLY A 81 -0.96 -5.45 -9.42
C GLY A 81 -0.58 -4.08 -9.95
N MET A 82 0.61 -3.94 -10.52
CA MET A 82 1.01 -2.72 -11.22
C MET A 82 0.09 -2.42 -12.41
N LEU A 83 -0.33 -3.45 -13.19
CA LEU A 83 -1.30 -3.23 -14.27
C LEU A 83 -2.66 -2.74 -13.76
N ASP A 84 -3.16 -3.32 -12.66
CA ASP A 84 -4.39 -2.83 -12.01
C ASP A 84 -4.22 -1.37 -11.54
N ASN A 85 -3.04 -1.01 -11.03
CA ASN A 85 -2.74 0.37 -10.63
C ASN A 85 -2.63 1.31 -11.83
N ILE A 86 -2.04 0.91 -12.96
CA ILE A 86 -2.03 1.72 -14.20
C ILE A 86 -3.47 2.09 -14.59
N GLU A 87 -4.37 1.11 -14.57
CA GLU A 87 -5.79 1.36 -14.87
C GLU A 87 -6.43 2.28 -13.83
N ALA A 88 -6.22 2.01 -12.53
CA ALA A 88 -6.81 2.78 -11.44
C ALA A 88 -6.31 4.25 -11.39
N PHE A 89 -5.05 4.50 -11.77
CA PHE A 89 -4.48 5.85 -11.86
C PHE A 89 -4.81 6.54 -13.19
N GLY A 90 -5.22 5.81 -14.24
CA GLY A 90 -5.40 6.32 -15.61
C GLY A 90 -6.42 7.46 -15.77
N GLY A 91 -7.30 7.67 -14.80
CA GLY A 91 -8.25 8.81 -14.75
C GLY A 91 -7.95 9.84 -13.66
N SER A 92 -6.81 9.71 -12.96
CA SER A 92 -6.46 10.57 -11.83
C SER A 92 -5.61 11.78 -12.26
N SER A 93 -5.49 12.77 -11.37
CA SER A 93 -4.65 13.95 -11.59
C SER A 93 -3.19 13.74 -11.17
N VAL A 94 -2.69 12.51 -11.01
CA VAL A 94 -1.32 12.26 -10.50
C VAL A 94 -0.52 11.39 -11.46
N ARG A 95 0.81 11.55 -11.46
CA ARG A 95 1.69 10.67 -12.24
C ARG A 95 1.96 9.39 -11.46
N TYR A 96 1.68 8.24 -12.05
CA TYR A 96 2.03 6.93 -11.49
C TYR A 96 3.11 6.26 -12.34
N ILE A 97 4.15 5.76 -11.68
CA ILE A 97 5.28 5.08 -12.30
C ILE A 97 5.43 3.69 -11.67
N PRO A 98 5.01 2.62 -12.38
CA PRO A 98 5.37 1.27 -12.00
C PRO A 98 6.85 1.04 -12.32
N TRP A 99 7.62 0.58 -11.33
CA TRP A 99 9.04 0.34 -11.51
C TRP A 99 9.45 -0.99 -10.90
N ILE A 100 9.84 -1.94 -11.73
CA ILE A 100 10.48 -3.18 -11.33
C ILE A 100 11.96 -3.08 -11.67
N GLU A 101 12.81 -3.43 -10.72
CA GLU A 101 14.25 -3.46 -10.94
C GLU A 101 14.59 -4.46 -12.05
N THR A 102 15.39 -4.01 -13.02
CA THR A 102 15.85 -4.85 -14.13
C THR A 102 17.34 -4.62 -14.36
N HIS A 103 17.93 -5.30 -15.35
CA HIS A 103 19.29 -5.02 -15.78
C HIS A 103 19.46 -3.59 -16.37
N ARG A 104 18.36 -2.92 -16.76
CA ARG A 104 18.39 -1.56 -17.33
C ARG A 104 18.58 -0.49 -16.27
N GLU A 105 17.94 -0.66 -15.12
CA GLU A 105 18.10 0.23 -13.98
C GLU A 105 18.10 -0.57 -12.68
N ARG A 106 19.19 -0.41 -11.91
CA ARG A 106 19.31 -0.97 -10.57
C ARG A 106 18.68 -0.02 -9.55
N GLY A 107 18.15 -0.57 -8.47
CA GLY A 107 17.52 0.22 -7.41
C GLY A 107 18.52 1.12 -6.67
N THR A 108 19.81 0.77 -6.71
CA THR A 108 20.89 1.52 -6.06
C THR A 108 20.94 2.97 -6.54
N GLY A 109 20.78 3.90 -5.60
CA GLY A 109 20.83 5.34 -5.86
C GLY A 109 19.60 5.93 -6.53
N LEU A 110 18.62 5.13 -6.98
CA LEU A 110 17.40 5.63 -7.63
C LEU A 110 16.63 6.58 -6.70
N LEU A 111 16.38 6.14 -5.46
CA LEU A 111 15.68 6.96 -4.46
C LEU A 111 16.41 8.28 -4.19
N SER A 112 17.73 8.25 -3.98
CA SER A 112 18.52 9.48 -3.78
C SER A 112 18.42 10.43 -4.98
N ARG A 113 18.54 9.92 -6.21
CA ARG A 113 18.42 10.74 -7.43
C ARG A 113 17.05 11.42 -7.52
N ILE A 114 15.95 10.67 -7.45
CA ILE A 114 14.62 11.24 -7.63
C ILE A 114 14.27 12.23 -6.52
N THR A 115 14.65 11.94 -5.27
CA THR A 115 14.38 12.83 -4.13
C THR A 115 15.16 14.14 -4.18
N SER A 116 16.27 14.22 -4.92
CA SER A 116 17.02 15.47 -5.09
C SER A 116 16.24 16.59 -5.78
N ARG A 117 15.13 16.26 -6.47
CA ARG A 117 14.23 17.20 -7.15
C ARG A 117 12.85 17.30 -6.50
N ALA A 118 12.62 16.59 -5.39
CA ALA A 118 11.34 16.59 -4.69
C ALA A 118 11.28 17.73 -3.66
N CYS A 119 10.07 18.24 -3.40
CA CYS A 119 9.79 19.15 -2.29
C CYS A 119 9.78 18.43 -0.95
N ALA A 120 9.13 17.27 -0.93
CA ALA A 120 8.97 16.39 0.21
C ALA A 120 8.67 14.97 -0.28
N VAL A 121 8.85 13.99 0.59
CA VAL A 121 8.69 12.58 0.29
C VAL A 121 7.76 11.93 1.30
N VAL A 122 6.83 11.13 0.79
CA VAL A 122 5.99 10.22 1.58
C VAL A 122 6.41 8.80 1.27
N ILE A 123 6.56 7.95 2.29
CA ILE A 123 6.87 6.53 2.18
C ILE A 123 5.94 5.73 3.10
N ASP A 124 5.69 4.46 2.78
CA ASP A 124 4.88 3.59 3.64
C ASP A 124 5.60 3.27 4.96
N ASP A 125 4.91 3.44 6.09
CA ASP A 125 5.37 2.97 7.39
C ASP A 125 5.07 1.47 7.52
N PHE A 126 6.08 0.64 7.26
CA PHE A 126 5.93 -0.81 7.29
C PHE A 126 7.01 -1.45 8.19
N PRO A 127 6.65 -2.25 9.20
CA PRO A 127 7.56 -2.62 10.29
C PRO A 127 8.46 -3.84 10.01
N THR A 128 8.35 -4.48 8.83
CA THR A 128 9.07 -5.73 8.52
C THR A 128 9.52 -5.84 7.07
N GLY A 129 10.36 -6.83 6.77
CA GLY A 129 10.73 -7.19 5.40
C GLY A 129 11.50 -6.10 4.65
N HIS A 130 11.44 -6.16 3.32
CA HIS A 130 12.15 -5.22 2.45
C HIS A 130 11.60 -3.78 2.54
N PRO A 131 10.27 -3.53 2.64
CA PRO A 131 9.76 -2.16 2.82
C PRO A 131 10.35 -1.44 4.04
N ARG A 132 10.52 -2.15 5.17
CA ARG A 132 11.22 -1.59 6.34
C ARG A 132 12.66 -1.20 6.03
N PHE A 133 13.41 -2.08 5.37
CA PHE A 133 14.80 -1.80 5.00
C PHE A 133 14.90 -0.55 4.10
N VAL A 134 14.01 -0.43 3.11
CA VAL A 134 13.95 0.74 2.23
C VAL A 134 13.61 2.00 3.02
N MET A 135 12.64 1.94 3.93
CA MET A 135 12.25 3.06 4.79
C MET A 135 13.40 3.52 5.70
N GLU A 136 14.08 2.58 6.38
CA GLU A 136 15.23 2.88 7.23
C GLU A 136 16.39 3.48 6.40
N ARG A 137 16.65 2.96 5.20
CA ARG A 137 17.62 3.58 4.28
C ARG A 137 17.21 4.96 3.79
N ALA A 138 15.92 5.17 3.50
CA ALA A 138 15.40 6.47 3.07
C ALA A 138 15.65 7.54 4.13
N ALA A 139 15.44 7.22 5.40
CA ALA A 139 15.71 8.13 6.52
C ALA A 139 17.18 8.60 6.57
N GLU A 140 18.13 7.78 6.11
CA GLU A 140 19.55 8.12 6.09
C GLU A 140 19.97 8.94 4.85
N ILE A 141 19.34 8.71 3.69
CA ILE A 141 19.83 9.25 2.40
C ILE A 141 18.99 10.41 1.84
N VAL A 142 17.73 10.54 2.26
CA VAL A 142 16.82 11.58 1.75
C VAL A 142 17.12 12.90 2.46
N GLN A 143 17.43 13.93 1.68
CA GLN A 143 17.86 15.26 2.15
C GLN A 143 16.72 16.28 2.25
N VAL A 144 15.49 15.87 1.97
CA VAL A 144 14.27 16.68 2.09
C VAL A 144 13.32 16.04 3.11
N CYS A 145 12.31 16.78 3.54
CA CYS A 145 11.32 16.30 4.51
C CYS A 145 10.74 14.94 4.09
N LEU A 146 10.84 13.94 4.97
CA LEU A 146 10.41 12.56 4.73
C LEU A 146 9.37 12.12 5.77
N PHE A 147 8.17 11.79 5.30
CA PHE A 147 7.06 11.28 6.10
C PHE A 147 6.90 9.78 5.89
N ALA A 148 6.78 9.01 6.98
CA ALA A 148 6.29 7.64 6.96
C ALA A 148 4.81 7.62 7.33
N VAL A 149 4.01 6.88 6.56
CA VAL A 149 2.55 6.81 6.75
C VAL A 149 2.07 5.37 6.88
N ASP A 150 1.41 5.06 8.00
CA ASP A 150 0.92 3.72 8.35
C ASP A 150 -0.47 3.42 7.77
N GLY A 151 -0.48 2.44 6.87
CA GLY A 151 -1.68 1.76 6.36
C GLY A 151 -1.60 0.24 6.48
N CYS A 152 -0.84 -0.28 7.45
CA CYS A 152 -0.69 -1.72 7.69
C CYS A 152 -1.96 -2.38 8.26
N GLY A 153 -2.73 -1.63 9.04
CA GLY A 153 -3.83 -2.16 9.83
C GLY A 153 -4.92 -1.14 10.12
N VAL A 154 -6.02 -1.63 10.70
CA VAL A 154 -7.12 -0.78 11.19
C VAL A 154 -6.65 0.13 12.31
N ILE A 155 -5.98 -0.43 13.31
CA ILE A 155 -5.40 0.34 14.41
C ILE A 155 -4.01 0.84 13.99
N PRO A 156 -3.74 2.15 14.03
CA PRO A 156 -2.41 2.68 13.77
C PRO A 156 -1.33 2.09 14.68
N LEU A 157 -0.16 1.79 14.14
CA LEU A 157 0.98 1.22 14.86
C LEU A 157 1.40 2.09 16.06
N ASN A 158 1.34 3.42 15.89
CA ASN A 158 1.72 4.38 16.93
C ASN A 158 0.70 4.49 18.07
N TRP A 159 -0.44 3.78 18.01
CA TRP A 159 -1.41 3.76 19.10
C TRP A 159 -1.06 2.74 20.19
N THR A 160 -0.02 1.94 19.98
CA THR A 160 0.58 1.09 21.01
C THR A 160 1.98 1.57 21.32
N GLU A 161 2.20 2.09 22.54
CA GLU A 161 3.53 2.55 22.99
C GLU A 161 4.57 1.42 23.01
N LYS A 162 4.14 0.19 23.30
CA LYS A 162 4.97 -1.01 23.38
C LYS A 162 4.24 -2.20 22.77
N ALA A 163 5.01 -3.15 22.24
CA ALA A 163 4.49 -4.42 21.75
C ALA A 163 3.68 -5.13 22.87
N PRO A 164 2.37 -5.35 22.70
CA PRO A 164 1.58 -6.03 23.70
C PRO A 164 2.04 -7.49 23.85
N PRO A 165 2.25 -8.00 25.08
CA PRO A 165 2.79 -9.35 25.28
C PRO A 165 1.79 -10.46 24.96
N LEU A 166 0.48 -10.14 24.93
CA LEU A 166 -0.60 -11.10 24.75
C LEU A 166 -1.67 -10.52 23.82
N ALA A 167 -2.32 -11.38 23.04
CA ALA A 167 -3.46 -10.98 22.21
C ALA A 167 -4.62 -10.40 23.05
N HIS A 168 -4.81 -10.86 24.29
CA HIS A 168 -5.79 -10.29 25.21
C HIS A 168 -5.49 -8.82 25.52
N THR A 169 -4.22 -8.49 25.80
CA THR A 169 -3.78 -7.12 26.06
C THR A 169 -3.98 -6.23 24.84
N PHE A 170 -3.58 -6.70 23.65
CA PHE A 170 -3.80 -5.94 22.42
C PHE A 170 -5.28 -5.72 22.13
N ARG A 171 -6.14 -6.73 22.32
CA ARG A 171 -7.60 -6.60 22.11
C ARG A 171 -8.24 -5.54 23.00
N ARG A 172 -7.72 -5.29 24.21
CA ARG A 172 -8.17 -4.17 25.05
C ARG A 172 -7.85 -2.81 24.42
N THR A 173 -6.68 -2.67 23.82
CA THR A 173 -6.33 -1.45 23.06
C THR A 173 -7.25 -1.27 21.86
N VAL A 174 -7.47 -2.34 21.09
CA VAL A 174 -8.40 -2.33 19.95
C VAL A 174 -9.80 -1.92 20.41
N GLN A 175 -10.38 -2.58 21.41
CA GLN A 175 -11.73 -2.30 21.92
C GLN A 175 -11.91 -0.85 22.38
N ARG A 176 -10.88 -0.23 22.97
CA ARG A 176 -10.93 1.19 23.40
C ARG A 176 -10.95 2.17 22.24
N ARG A 177 -10.33 1.82 21.12
CA ARG A 177 -10.01 2.78 20.05
C ARG A 177 -10.58 2.39 18.69
N VAL A 178 -11.33 1.29 18.57
CA VAL A 178 -11.80 0.83 17.26
C VAL A 178 -12.74 1.84 16.61
N LEU A 179 -13.61 2.49 17.39
CA LEU A 179 -14.52 3.50 16.89
C LEU A 179 -13.74 4.72 16.40
N GLU A 180 -12.76 5.17 17.18
CA GLU A 180 -11.82 6.22 16.76
C GLU A 180 -11.10 5.83 15.45
N ALA A 181 -10.60 4.59 15.33
CA ALA A 181 -9.90 4.10 14.14
C ALA A 181 -10.79 4.03 12.90
N ILE A 182 -12.07 3.67 13.05
CA ILE A 182 -13.05 3.62 11.96
C ILE A 182 -13.43 5.04 11.54
N LEU A 183 -13.72 5.93 12.49
CA LEU A 183 -14.10 7.33 12.23
C LEU A 183 -12.95 8.16 11.64
N THR A 184 -11.71 7.77 11.90
CA THR A 184 -10.49 8.42 11.38
C THR A 184 -9.80 7.58 10.31
N ALA A 185 -10.53 6.64 9.72
CA ALA A 185 -10.03 5.85 8.61
C ALA A 185 -9.68 6.77 7.42
N PRO A 186 -8.66 6.40 6.62
CA PRO A 186 -8.38 7.08 5.37
C PRO A 186 -9.59 7.04 4.44
N MET A 187 -9.63 7.99 3.53
CA MET A 187 -10.62 8.07 2.46
C MET A 187 -10.63 6.77 1.66
N GLU A 188 -11.83 6.33 1.30
CA GLU A 188 -12.00 5.21 0.38
C GLU A 188 -11.30 5.48 -0.95
N ASP A 189 -11.44 6.71 -1.47
CA ASP A 189 -10.76 7.20 -2.68
C ASP A 189 -9.95 8.47 -2.39
N PRO A 190 -8.65 8.33 -2.06
CA PRO A 190 -7.76 9.45 -1.77
C PRO A 190 -7.63 10.50 -2.89
N LEU A 191 -7.90 10.12 -4.14
CA LEU A 191 -7.71 10.96 -5.32
C LEU A 191 -9.02 11.57 -5.85
N SER A 192 -10.17 11.14 -5.31
CA SER A 192 -11.47 11.67 -5.71
C SER A 192 -11.58 13.16 -5.39
N GLY A 193 -11.93 13.96 -6.41
CA GLY A 193 -12.16 15.41 -6.26
C GLY A 193 -10.90 16.26 -6.05
N ARG A 194 -9.71 15.68 -6.21
CA ARG A 194 -8.43 16.42 -6.06
C ARG A 194 -8.18 17.38 -7.21
N SER A 195 -7.36 18.40 -6.93
CA SER A 195 -6.97 19.41 -7.92
C SER A 195 -6.30 18.81 -9.16
N SER A 196 -6.59 19.36 -10.35
CA SER A 196 -5.85 19.03 -11.57
C SER A 196 -4.41 19.54 -11.55
N ALA A 197 -4.07 20.46 -10.62
CA ALA A 197 -2.70 20.96 -10.43
C ALA A 197 -1.72 19.88 -9.92
N LEU A 198 -2.24 18.77 -9.40
CA LEU A 198 -1.41 17.62 -9.03
C LEU A 198 -0.75 16.94 -10.24
N TRP A 199 -1.23 17.21 -11.45
CA TRP A 199 -0.73 16.59 -12.66
C TRP A 199 0.52 17.33 -13.15
N MET A 200 1.63 16.62 -13.24
CA MET A 200 2.83 17.15 -13.91
C MET A 200 2.64 17.06 -15.43
N PRO A 201 2.71 18.16 -16.21
CA PRO A 201 2.58 18.12 -17.67
C PRO A 201 3.66 17.27 -18.35
N ASP A 202 3.34 16.66 -19.51
CA ASP A 202 4.24 15.71 -20.21
C ASP A 202 5.62 16.30 -20.50
N ILE A 203 5.68 17.57 -20.92
CA ILE A 203 6.96 18.23 -21.22
C ILE A 203 7.84 18.33 -19.97
N GLN A 204 7.26 18.71 -18.83
CA GLN A 204 7.98 18.81 -17.56
C GLN A 204 8.41 17.44 -17.07
N PHE A 205 7.49 16.46 -17.12
CA PHE A 205 7.74 15.09 -16.70
C PHE A 205 8.87 14.43 -17.51
N ASN A 206 8.81 14.52 -18.84
CA ASN A 206 9.81 13.94 -19.73
C ASN A 206 11.20 14.59 -19.54
N ARG A 207 11.25 15.92 -19.31
CA ARG A 207 12.49 16.61 -18.96
C ARG A 207 13.06 16.10 -17.64
N LEU A 208 12.22 16.03 -16.60
CA LEU A 208 12.61 15.57 -15.27
C LEU A 208 13.18 14.15 -15.32
N MET A 209 12.48 13.20 -15.94
CA MET A 209 12.94 11.81 -16.05
C MET A 209 14.28 11.70 -16.79
N LYS A 210 14.47 12.50 -17.86
CA LYS A 210 15.73 12.57 -18.60
C LYS A 210 16.87 13.13 -17.75
N ASP A 211 16.64 14.22 -17.02
CA ASP A 211 17.64 14.85 -16.15
C ASP A 211 18.08 13.91 -15.02
N LEU A 212 17.11 13.17 -14.45
CA LEU A 212 17.35 12.17 -13.41
C LEU A 212 18.01 10.88 -13.92
N ARG A 213 18.04 10.68 -15.25
CA ARG A 213 18.38 9.40 -15.90
C ARG A 213 17.56 8.26 -15.30
N PHE A 214 16.26 8.46 -15.19
CA PHE A 214 15.30 7.49 -14.69
C PHE A 214 14.79 6.62 -15.84
N ASP A 215 15.03 5.33 -15.78
CA ASP A 215 14.61 4.38 -16.81
C ASP A 215 13.36 3.62 -16.36
N MET A 216 12.22 4.01 -16.91
CA MET A 216 10.94 3.37 -16.59
C MET A 216 10.93 1.90 -17.04
N THR A 217 10.20 1.07 -16.29
CA THR A 217 9.90 -0.30 -16.71
C THR A 217 9.06 -0.26 -17.99
N PRO A 218 9.50 -0.90 -19.09
CA PRO A 218 8.73 -0.89 -20.33
C PRO A 218 7.35 -1.51 -20.11
N LEU A 219 6.30 -0.80 -20.51
CA LEU A 219 4.92 -1.25 -20.33
C LEU A 219 4.71 -2.63 -20.99
N GLU A 220 5.21 -2.79 -22.22
CA GLU A 220 5.15 -4.06 -22.96
C GLU A 220 5.78 -5.24 -22.20
N TRP A 221 6.92 -5.02 -21.54
CA TRP A 221 7.55 -6.02 -20.70
C TRP A 221 6.69 -6.36 -19.47
N LEU A 222 6.13 -5.33 -18.82
CA LEU A 222 5.25 -5.51 -17.66
C LEU A 222 4.00 -6.36 -18.02
N TRP A 223 3.40 -6.11 -19.18
CA TRP A 223 2.29 -6.90 -19.72
C TRP A 223 2.68 -8.37 -19.95
N ARG A 224 3.84 -8.61 -20.58
CA ARG A 224 4.35 -9.97 -20.83
C ARG A 224 4.57 -10.75 -19.54
N VAL A 225 5.15 -10.11 -18.52
CA VAL A 225 5.34 -10.72 -17.19
C VAL A 225 3.99 -11.03 -16.55
N ALA A 226 3.02 -10.12 -16.64
CA ALA A 226 1.72 -10.28 -16.00
C ALA A 226 0.80 -11.33 -16.66
N GLU A 227 1.01 -11.64 -17.94
CA GLU A 227 0.24 -12.66 -18.69
C GLU A 227 0.40 -14.08 -18.09
N GLY A 228 1.58 -14.38 -17.55
CA GLY A 228 1.94 -15.72 -17.09
C GLY A 228 2.37 -16.65 -18.25
N GLY A 229 2.44 -17.96 -17.96
CA GLY A 229 2.77 -18.97 -18.97
C GLY A 229 4.15 -18.80 -19.62
N MET A 230 4.25 -19.15 -20.90
CA MET A 230 5.52 -19.10 -21.65
C MET A 230 6.00 -17.66 -21.89
N THR A 231 5.07 -16.73 -22.14
CA THR A 231 5.39 -15.31 -22.37
C THR A 231 6.07 -14.70 -21.16
N ALA A 232 5.50 -14.90 -19.96
CA ALA A 232 6.10 -14.39 -18.73
C ALA A 232 7.45 -15.03 -18.47
N LYS A 233 7.58 -16.35 -18.69
CA LYS A 233 8.85 -17.06 -18.51
C LYS A 233 9.97 -16.46 -19.38
N GLN A 234 9.68 -16.19 -20.66
CA GLN A 234 10.65 -15.56 -21.58
C GLN A 234 11.00 -14.13 -21.16
N ALA A 235 10.04 -13.36 -20.65
CA ALA A 235 10.28 -12.00 -20.18
C ALA A 235 11.09 -11.94 -18.88
N LEU A 236 10.93 -12.94 -18.01
CA LEU A 236 11.61 -13.04 -16.70
C LEU A 236 13.00 -13.67 -16.79
N ASP A 237 13.27 -14.52 -17.78
CA ASP A 237 14.54 -15.26 -17.97
C ASP A 237 15.82 -14.42 -17.80
N PRO A 238 15.88 -13.13 -18.23
CA PRO A 238 17.08 -12.31 -18.03
C PRO A 238 17.28 -11.80 -16.58
N LEU A 239 16.29 -11.93 -15.70
CA LEU A 239 16.37 -11.42 -14.34
C LEU A 239 17.13 -12.41 -13.43
N PRO A 240 18.05 -11.93 -12.56
CA PRO A 240 18.78 -12.78 -11.63
C PRO A 240 17.91 -13.16 -10.41
N ILE A 241 16.84 -13.92 -10.64
CA ILE A 241 15.85 -14.34 -9.64
C ILE A 241 15.67 -15.85 -9.62
N ASP A 242 14.96 -16.37 -8.61
CA ASP A 242 14.67 -17.80 -8.53
C ASP A 242 13.55 -18.22 -9.50
N HIS A 243 13.95 -18.84 -10.62
CA HIS A 243 13.04 -19.41 -11.64
C HIS A 243 12.50 -20.80 -11.28
N GLN A 244 12.91 -21.40 -10.15
CA GLN A 244 12.34 -22.68 -9.67
C GLN A 244 11.01 -22.49 -8.94
N VAL A 245 10.66 -21.24 -8.60
CA VAL A 245 9.41 -20.88 -7.92
C VAL A 245 8.48 -20.18 -8.91
N PRO A 246 7.67 -20.93 -9.66
CA PRO A 246 6.82 -20.37 -10.71
C PRO A 246 5.63 -19.59 -10.12
N PRO A 247 5.01 -18.71 -10.93
CA PRO A 247 3.72 -18.11 -10.62
C PRO A 247 2.66 -19.17 -10.31
N VAL A 248 1.76 -18.84 -9.38
CA VAL A 248 0.70 -19.77 -8.97
C VAL A 248 -0.50 -19.58 -9.88
N MET A 249 -0.86 -20.62 -10.62
CA MET A 249 -2.08 -20.64 -11.44
C MET A 249 -3.31 -20.38 -10.56
N GLY A 250 -4.16 -19.44 -10.98
CA GLY A 250 -5.37 -19.06 -10.24
C GLY A 250 -5.15 -18.12 -9.06
N CYS A 251 -3.92 -17.63 -8.83
CA CYS A 251 -3.61 -16.61 -7.82
C CYS A 251 -3.03 -15.37 -8.52
N ARG A 252 -3.91 -14.61 -9.18
CA ARG A 252 -3.54 -13.36 -9.87
C ARG A 252 -3.35 -12.24 -8.83
N GLY A 253 -2.25 -11.50 -8.93
CA GLY A 253 -2.05 -10.29 -8.15
C GLY A 253 -3.00 -9.16 -8.54
N GLY A 254 -2.90 -8.05 -7.81
CA GLY A 254 -3.67 -6.84 -8.06
C GLY A 254 -4.94 -6.67 -7.25
N SER A 255 -5.40 -5.42 -7.22
CA SER A 255 -6.53 -4.99 -6.39
C SER A 255 -7.87 -5.49 -6.91
N PHE A 256 -8.00 -5.73 -8.21
CA PHE A 256 -9.26 -6.22 -8.79
C PHE A 256 -9.54 -7.65 -8.35
N GLU A 257 -8.55 -8.53 -8.41
CA GLU A 257 -8.69 -9.91 -7.91
C GLU A 257 -8.90 -9.93 -6.39
N ALA A 258 -8.20 -9.07 -5.64
CA ALA A 258 -8.39 -8.96 -4.20
C ALA A 258 -9.85 -8.60 -3.83
N LYS A 259 -10.44 -7.62 -4.51
CA LYS A 259 -11.84 -7.21 -4.32
C LYS A 259 -12.82 -8.30 -4.74
N ARG A 260 -12.55 -9.00 -5.83
CA ARG A 260 -13.35 -10.17 -6.26
C ARG A 260 -13.36 -11.26 -5.18
N LEU A 261 -12.20 -11.57 -4.60
CA LEU A 261 -12.08 -12.55 -3.52
C LEU A 261 -12.73 -12.09 -2.23
N LEU A 262 -12.66 -10.80 -1.89
CA LEU A 262 -13.39 -10.23 -0.76
C LEU A 262 -14.90 -10.39 -0.94
N ASN A 263 -15.44 -10.09 -2.13
CA ASN A 263 -16.86 -10.30 -2.43
C ASN A 263 -17.26 -11.78 -2.30
N VAL A 264 -16.42 -12.71 -2.79
CA VAL A 264 -16.66 -14.16 -2.60
C VAL A 264 -16.65 -14.53 -1.12
N PHE A 265 -15.72 -14.00 -0.34
CA PHE A 265 -15.64 -14.27 1.09
C PHE A 265 -16.90 -13.80 1.81
N ILE A 266 -17.30 -12.55 1.65
CA ILE A 266 -18.49 -11.97 2.28
C ILE A 266 -19.75 -12.76 1.90
N ASN A 267 -19.98 -12.97 0.59
CA ASN A 267 -21.22 -13.56 0.11
C ASN A 267 -21.35 -15.08 0.29
N GLN A 268 -20.23 -15.81 0.43
CA GLN A 268 -20.26 -17.29 0.36
C GLN A 268 -19.59 -17.99 1.55
N ARG A 269 -18.70 -17.33 2.28
CA ARG A 269 -17.84 -18.00 3.27
C ARG A 269 -17.92 -17.39 4.67
N LEU A 270 -18.20 -16.09 4.77
CA LEU A 270 -18.23 -15.36 6.03
C LEU A 270 -19.21 -15.99 7.01
N THR A 271 -20.42 -16.37 6.58
CA THR A 271 -21.47 -16.98 7.41
C THR A 271 -21.08 -18.30 8.08
N ASN A 272 -20.05 -18.99 7.58
CA ASN A 272 -19.57 -20.27 8.13
C ASN A 272 -18.09 -20.18 8.52
N TYR A 273 -17.57 -18.98 8.76
CA TYR A 273 -16.15 -18.75 9.00
C TYR A 273 -15.71 -19.34 10.35
N ALA A 274 -16.46 -19.16 11.43
CA ALA A 274 -16.09 -19.65 12.77
C ALA A 274 -15.93 -21.17 12.79
N GLU A 275 -16.86 -21.87 12.14
CA GLU A 275 -16.88 -23.33 12.05
C GLU A 275 -15.85 -23.84 11.02
N GLY A 276 -15.75 -23.19 9.87
CA GLY A 276 -14.98 -23.68 8.71
C GLY A 276 -13.53 -23.22 8.61
N ARG A 277 -13.09 -22.20 9.38
CA ARG A 277 -11.72 -21.64 9.25
C ARG A 277 -10.59 -22.62 9.57
N ASN A 278 -10.87 -23.65 10.37
CA ASN A 278 -9.90 -24.68 10.74
C ASN A 278 -9.97 -25.93 9.86
N ASN A 279 -10.86 -25.97 8.86
CA ASN A 279 -10.99 -27.11 7.95
C ASN A 279 -10.10 -26.90 6.71
N PRO A 280 -8.96 -27.61 6.57
CA PRO A 280 -8.08 -27.43 5.41
C PRO A 280 -8.70 -27.92 4.09
N SER A 281 -9.63 -28.89 4.15
CA SER A 281 -10.25 -29.50 2.97
C SER A 281 -11.36 -28.64 2.37
N ASN A 282 -12.08 -27.89 3.21
CA ASN A 282 -13.07 -26.90 2.77
C ASN A 282 -12.95 -25.62 3.62
N PRO A 283 -11.93 -24.80 3.36
CA PRO A 283 -11.61 -23.67 4.23
C PRO A 283 -12.52 -22.49 3.93
N MET A 284 -13.33 -22.10 4.91
CA MET A 284 -14.19 -20.91 4.84
C MET A 284 -13.42 -19.58 4.99
N THR A 285 -12.09 -19.61 4.90
CA THR A 285 -11.24 -18.42 5.01
C THR A 285 -11.36 -17.49 3.80
N SER A 286 -11.03 -16.21 4.00
CA SER A 286 -11.02 -15.20 2.93
C SER A 286 -10.02 -15.50 1.81
N ARG A 287 -8.94 -16.24 2.13
CA ARG A 287 -7.80 -16.47 1.24
C ARG A 287 -7.10 -15.18 0.78
N LEU A 288 -7.31 -14.05 1.45
CA LEU A 288 -6.77 -12.74 1.04
C LEU A 288 -5.31 -12.48 1.44
N SER A 289 -4.62 -13.42 2.11
CA SER A 289 -3.30 -13.13 2.69
C SER A 289 -2.23 -12.68 1.68
N PRO A 290 -2.14 -13.19 0.44
CA PRO A 290 -1.17 -12.66 -0.53
C PRO A 290 -1.45 -11.20 -0.91
N TRP A 291 -2.73 -10.84 -1.09
CA TRP A 291 -3.13 -9.48 -1.47
C TRP A 291 -2.99 -8.49 -0.31
N LEU A 292 -3.24 -8.92 0.93
CA LEU A 292 -2.94 -8.12 2.13
C LEU A 292 -1.43 -7.94 2.29
N HIS A 293 -0.63 -8.98 2.05
CA HIS A 293 0.83 -8.91 2.18
C HIS A 293 1.47 -7.92 1.19
N PHE A 294 1.04 -7.94 -0.07
CA PHE A 294 1.51 -6.99 -1.09
C PHE A 294 0.74 -5.67 -1.11
N GLY A 295 -0.24 -5.49 -0.22
CA GLY A 295 -1.02 -4.26 -0.09
C GLY A 295 -1.95 -3.95 -1.27
N HIS A 296 -2.31 -4.96 -2.07
CA HIS A 296 -3.31 -4.86 -3.13
C HIS A 296 -4.73 -4.63 -2.60
N ILE A 297 -4.97 -4.87 -1.31
CA ILE A 297 -6.23 -4.53 -0.61
C ILE A 297 -5.92 -4.04 0.81
N SER A 298 -6.71 -3.08 1.30
CA SER A 298 -6.57 -2.57 2.67
C SER A 298 -7.29 -3.48 3.67
N SER A 299 -6.73 -3.67 4.86
CA SER A 299 -7.48 -4.26 5.97
C SER A 299 -8.66 -3.39 6.40
N LEU A 300 -8.56 -2.07 6.23
CA LEU A 300 -9.66 -1.14 6.50
C LEU A 300 -10.81 -1.34 5.52
N GLU A 301 -10.50 -1.55 4.24
CA GLU A 301 -11.50 -1.90 3.22
C GLU A 301 -12.22 -3.20 3.57
N VAL A 302 -11.46 -4.23 3.97
CA VAL A 302 -12.03 -5.52 4.39
C VAL A 302 -12.98 -5.34 5.58
N VAL A 303 -12.56 -4.62 6.62
CA VAL A 303 -13.42 -4.37 7.79
C VAL A 303 -14.64 -3.54 7.41
N HIS A 304 -14.46 -2.45 6.67
CA HIS A 304 -15.55 -1.60 6.20
C HIS A 304 -16.62 -2.42 5.46
N ARG A 305 -16.21 -3.25 4.48
CA ARG A 305 -17.14 -4.07 3.69
C ARG A 305 -17.86 -5.14 4.51
N VAL A 306 -17.22 -5.72 5.53
CA VAL A 306 -17.87 -6.66 6.46
C VAL A 306 -18.90 -5.96 7.34
N LEU A 307 -18.56 -4.77 7.86
CA LEU A 307 -19.47 -3.98 8.69
C LEU A 307 -20.67 -3.48 7.87
N GLU A 308 -20.43 -3.02 6.64
CA GLU A 308 -21.48 -2.60 5.71
C GLU A 308 -22.46 -3.75 5.38
N ASP A 309 -21.95 -4.93 5.03
CA ASP A 309 -22.76 -6.13 4.75
C ASP A 309 -23.62 -6.54 5.96
N SER A 310 -23.06 -6.37 7.16
CA SER A 310 -23.74 -6.67 8.43
C SER A 310 -24.70 -5.57 8.89
N SER A 311 -24.90 -4.49 8.10
CA SER A 311 -25.66 -3.30 8.50
C SER A 311 -25.24 -2.75 9.86
N TRP A 312 -23.94 -2.79 10.15
CA TRP A 312 -23.39 -2.39 11.44
C TRP A 312 -23.40 -0.88 11.62
N ASP A 313 -23.69 -0.44 12.84
CA ASP A 313 -23.61 0.96 13.28
C ASP A 313 -22.72 1.07 14.53
N PRO A 314 -21.95 2.17 14.72
CA PRO A 314 -21.14 2.37 15.91
C PRO A 314 -21.84 2.14 17.25
N SER A 315 -23.15 2.43 17.36
CA SER A 315 -23.95 2.19 18.58
C SER A 315 -24.11 0.71 18.94
N MET A 316 -23.82 -0.22 18.01
CA MET A 316 -23.84 -1.66 18.26
C MET A 316 -22.61 -2.14 19.04
N THR A 317 -21.56 -1.32 19.13
CA THR A 317 -20.32 -1.70 19.85
C THR A 317 -20.54 -1.63 21.35
N GLU A 318 -20.10 -2.66 22.08
CA GLU A 318 -20.15 -2.63 23.54
C GLU A 318 -19.13 -1.64 24.11
N GLU A 319 -19.55 -0.78 25.05
CA GLU A 319 -18.64 0.13 25.76
C GLU A 319 -17.63 -0.61 26.65
N LYS A 320 -17.94 -1.86 27.03
CA LYS A 320 -17.15 -2.62 28.01
C LYS A 320 -15.88 -3.20 27.40
N VAL A 321 -14.73 -2.64 27.81
CA VAL A 321 -13.41 -3.14 27.44
C VAL A 321 -13.01 -4.35 28.30
N THR A 322 -13.27 -5.55 27.78
CA THR A 322 -12.96 -6.80 28.48
C THR A 322 -11.63 -7.40 28.04
N GLY A 323 -11.26 -7.23 26.78
CA GLY A 323 -10.25 -8.04 26.11
C GLY A 323 -10.80 -9.41 25.72
N SER A 324 -12.10 -9.56 25.50
CA SER A 324 -12.72 -10.76 24.90
C SER A 324 -12.36 -10.90 23.41
N ARG A 325 -12.53 -12.10 22.84
CA ARG A 325 -12.29 -12.35 21.39
C ARG A 325 -13.56 -12.17 20.55
N SER A 326 -14.73 -12.19 21.18
CA SER A 326 -16.05 -12.14 20.57
C SER A 326 -17.02 -11.34 21.45
N GLY A 327 -18.18 -11.01 20.90
CA GLY A 327 -19.30 -10.38 21.61
C GLY A 327 -19.24 -8.86 21.76
N TRP A 328 -18.17 -8.19 21.31
CA TRP A 328 -17.99 -6.74 21.55
C TRP A 328 -18.32 -5.85 20.33
N TRP A 329 -18.51 -6.45 19.15
CA TRP A 329 -18.91 -5.73 17.93
C TRP A 329 -20.43 -5.54 17.81
N GLY A 330 -21.24 -6.20 18.65
CA GLY A 330 -22.70 -6.23 18.49
C GLY A 330 -23.20 -7.06 17.30
N LEU A 331 -22.31 -7.87 16.68
CA LEU A 331 -22.63 -8.72 15.55
C LEU A 331 -22.70 -10.21 15.96
N PRO A 332 -23.52 -11.03 15.28
CA PRO A 332 -23.54 -12.46 15.49
C PRO A 332 -22.19 -13.10 15.12
N GLU A 333 -21.90 -14.26 15.72
CA GLU A 333 -20.76 -15.06 15.31
C GLU A 333 -21.00 -15.63 13.90
N SER A 334 -20.01 -15.45 13.03
CA SER A 334 -19.97 -15.86 11.61
C SER A 334 -19.16 -17.12 11.48
#